data_AF-A0A3B8NWX1-F1
#
_entry.id   AF-A0A3B8NWX1-F1
#
_cell.length_a   1.000
_cell.length_b   1.000
_cell.length_c   1.000
_cell.angle_alpha   90.00
_cell.angle_beta   90.00
_cell.angle_gamma   90.00
#
_symmetry.space_group_name_H-M   'P 1'
#
loop_
_entity.id
_entity.type
_entity.pdbx_description
1 polymer ?
#
loop_
_entity_poly.entity_id
_entity_poly.type
_entity_poly.pdbx_seq_one_letter_code
_entity_poly.pdbx_strand_id
1 'polypeptide(L)'
;QEAKEEGFPDTVSAALVGSCTNSSYEDMSRCADLARQAKAHGLNAAAKFMVTPGSEQVRATISRDGQQEALEDIGGIVLANACGPCIGQWRRDEMPEGEPNSIVTSYNRNFPKRNDANSGTMNFIASPELAVAMSLGGSLSFNPLTDTLTGADGVEFKLEAPAPAPEVPPNGFDQGTDRYVAPPEDGSNVDVAVDASSTRLQVLNPWPAWDGEDFVDMPVLVKAAGKCTTDHISPAGAWLRFRGHLDNLSDNMFLGAVNTFTDDPGTGVNQLSGEQIQPIPEIAREYKAQSMRWIAIGDNNYGEGSSREHAAMSPRMLGAAAVVTRSFARIHEANLKKQGILPLTFEDPSDYDRIRADDRISLIGLANLIPGQPVVCVVAHDDGEEERINLRHTMNPGQIEWFKAGSAMNHMKNTAGG
;
A
#
# COMPACT_ATOMS: atom_id res chain seq x y z
N GLN A 1 26.72 -9.12 -7.74
CA GLN A 1 27.17 -8.50 -9.00
C GLN A 1 26.27 -7.34 -9.37
N GLU A 2 24.97 -7.60 -9.60
CA GLU A 2 23.96 -6.57 -9.92
C GLU A 2 23.92 -5.41 -8.90
N ALA A 3 24.00 -5.69 -7.59
CA ALA A 3 24.07 -4.64 -6.57
C ALA A 3 25.22 -3.63 -6.79
N LYS A 4 26.37 -4.08 -7.32
CA LYS A 4 27.50 -3.19 -7.64
C LYS A 4 27.29 -2.44 -8.95
N GLU A 5 26.69 -3.10 -9.94
CA GLU A 5 26.42 -2.52 -11.27
C GLU A 5 25.36 -1.41 -11.19
N GLU A 6 24.32 -1.62 -10.39
CA GLU A 6 23.21 -0.67 -10.19
C GLU A 6 23.47 0.34 -9.05
N GLY A 7 24.62 0.22 -8.35
CA GLY A 7 25.00 1.13 -7.27
C GLY A 7 24.13 1.02 -6.01
N PHE A 8 23.54 -0.15 -5.75
CA PHE A 8 22.79 -0.40 -4.52
C PHE A 8 23.72 -0.48 -3.30
N PRO A 9 23.30 0.01 -2.11
CA PRO A 9 24.07 -0.14 -0.89
C PRO A 9 24.33 -1.62 -0.60
N ASP A 10 25.58 -2.05 -0.66
CA ASP A 10 25.91 -3.47 -0.54
C ASP A 10 25.67 -3.98 0.88
N THR A 11 25.87 -3.16 1.90
CA THR A 11 25.64 -3.53 3.30
C THR A 11 24.17 -3.75 3.58
N VAL A 12 23.84 -4.95 4.06
CA VAL A 12 22.49 -5.28 4.52
C VAL A 12 22.31 -4.68 5.90
N SER A 13 21.46 -3.66 5.99
CA SER A 13 21.20 -2.93 7.23
C SER A 13 20.17 -3.65 8.13
N ALA A 14 19.25 -4.40 7.53
CA ALA A 14 18.34 -5.30 8.25
C ALA A 14 17.87 -6.46 7.36
N ALA A 15 17.66 -7.62 7.97
CA ALA A 15 17.02 -8.78 7.37
C ALA A 15 15.75 -9.14 8.15
N LEU A 16 14.64 -9.34 7.44
CA LEU A 16 13.33 -9.58 8.04
C LEU A 16 12.69 -10.84 7.47
N VAL A 17 12.45 -11.81 8.34
CA VAL A 17 11.83 -13.10 8.00
C VAL A 17 10.41 -13.17 8.55
N GLY A 18 9.52 -13.84 7.83
CA GLY A 18 8.15 -14.12 8.28
C GLY A 18 7.09 -13.24 7.64
N SER A 19 6.26 -12.60 8.48
CA SER A 19 4.97 -12.00 8.07
C SER A 19 4.04 -13.05 7.49
N CYS A 20 2.91 -12.67 6.90
CA CYS A 20 1.92 -13.62 6.41
C CYS A 20 2.38 -14.51 5.23
N THR A 21 3.47 -14.16 4.54
CA THR A 21 3.87 -14.83 3.30
C THR A 21 4.80 -16.03 3.56
N ASN A 22 5.79 -15.88 4.43
CA ASN A 22 6.85 -16.88 4.63
C ASN A 22 7.12 -17.12 6.12
N SER A 23 6.07 -17.44 6.88
CA SER A 23 6.15 -17.71 8.32
C SER A 23 5.52 -19.05 8.70
N SER A 24 5.50 -20.03 7.80
CA SER A 24 5.00 -21.37 8.11
C SER A 24 5.95 -22.11 9.06
N TYR A 25 5.51 -23.27 9.57
CA TYR A 25 6.39 -24.15 10.34
C TYR A 25 7.60 -24.63 9.51
N GLU A 26 7.37 -24.90 8.21
CA GLU A 26 8.42 -25.28 7.27
C GLU A 26 9.44 -24.14 7.08
N ASP A 27 8.96 -22.93 6.80
CA ASP A 27 9.81 -21.74 6.61
C ASP A 27 10.72 -21.52 7.83
N MET A 28 10.14 -21.56 9.03
CA MET A 28 10.87 -21.35 10.28
C MET A 28 11.86 -22.49 10.58
N SER A 29 11.54 -23.72 10.16
CA SER A 29 12.44 -24.86 10.31
C SER A 29 13.66 -24.75 9.40
N ARG A 30 13.47 -24.32 8.15
CA ARG A 30 14.59 -24.07 7.21
C ARG A 30 15.47 -22.91 7.68
N CYS A 31 14.87 -21.86 8.23
CA CYS A 31 15.62 -20.75 8.83
C CYS A 31 16.42 -21.19 10.06
N ALA A 32 15.79 -21.97 10.95
CA ALA A 32 16.44 -22.47 12.15
C ALA A 32 17.61 -23.40 11.84
N ASP A 33 17.55 -24.18 10.75
CA ASP A 33 18.67 -25.01 10.32
C ASP A 33 19.91 -24.17 10.01
N LEU A 34 19.78 -23.12 9.19
CA LEU A 34 20.88 -22.19 8.91
C LEU A 34 21.40 -21.49 10.16
N ALA A 35 20.49 -21.10 11.06
CA ALA A 35 20.87 -20.47 12.31
C ALA A 35 21.70 -21.41 13.20
N ARG A 36 21.34 -22.70 13.27
CA ARG A 36 22.13 -23.72 13.97
C ARG A 36 23.50 -23.95 13.34
N GLN A 37 23.58 -23.96 12.00
CA GLN A 37 24.87 -24.04 11.31
C GLN A 37 25.78 -22.86 11.70
N ALA A 38 25.28 -21.63 11.64
CA ALA A 38 26.04 -20.45 12.06
C ALA A 38 26.45 -20.51 13.54
N LYS A 39 25.52 -20.91 14.43
CA LYS A 39 25.77 -21.02 15.86
C LYS A 39 26.83 -22.06 16.20
N ALA A 40 26.88 -23.18 15.47
CA ALA A 40 27.92 -24.20 15.63
C ALA A 40 29.35 -23.66 15.39
N HIS A 41 29.46 -22.61 14.58
CA HIS A 41 30.70 -21.86 14.34
C HIS A 41 30.83 -20.57 15.17
N GLY A 42 29.97 -20.39 16.17
CA GLY A 42 29.98 -19.23 17.06
C GLY A 42 29.56 -17.91 16.41
N LEU A 43 28.88 -17.96 15.26
CA LEU A 43 28.44 -16.76 14.54
C LEU A 43 27.07 -16.26 14.98
N ASN A 44 26.93 -14.93 14.92
CA ASN A 44 25.67 -14.21 15.01
C ASN A 44 25.40 -13.51 13.67
N ALA A 45 24.18 -13.04 13.46
CA ALA A 45 23.84 -12.18 12.34
C ALA A 45 24.71 -10.91 12.34
N ALA A 46 25.29 -10.59 11.18
CA ALA A 46 26.03 -9.36 10.95
C ALA A 46 25.09 -8.16 10.75
N ALA A 47 23.88 -8.40 10.23
CA ALA A 47 22.83 -7.40 10.08
C ALA A 47 21.77 -7.52 11.20
N LYS A 48 21.00 -6.44 11.43
CA LYS A 48 19.83 -6.49 12.31
C LYS A 48 18.86 -7.54 11.79
N PHE A 49 18.59 -8.58 12.58
CA PHE A 49 17.78 -9.71 12.16
C PHE A 49 16.46 -9.77 12.95
N MET A 50 15.33 -9.79 12.24
CA MET A 50 14.00 -9.81 12.84
C MET A 50 13.16 -10.95 12.26
N VAL A 51 12.36 -11.59 13.12
CA VAL A 51 11.53 -12.76 12.76
C VAL A 51 10.09 -12.50 13.20
N THR A 52 9.13 -12.63 12.28
CA THR A 52 7.71 -12.44 12.56
C THR A 52 6.92 -13.74 12.32
N PRO A 53 6.49 -14.44 13.38
CA PRO A 53 5.56 -15.55 13.24
C PRO A 53 4.19 -15.08 12.73
N GLY A 54 3.56 -15.85 11.85
CA GLY A 54 2.28 -15.47 11.22
C GLY A 54 1.06 -15.60 12.12
N SER A 55 1.16 -16.39 13.21
CA SER A 55 0.07 -16.63 14.16
C SER A 55 0.62 -17.04 15.52
N GLU A 56 -0.24 -16.99 16.55
CA GLU A 56 0.11 -17.52 17.87
C GLU A 56 0.32 -19.03 17.86
N GLN A 57 -0.45 -19.76 17.07
CA GLN A 57 -0.28 -21.21 16.90
C GLN A 57 1.09 -21.55 16.33
N VAL A 58 1.53 -20.84 15.28
CA VAL A 58 2.89 -21.03 14.72
C VAL A 58 3.93 -20.65 15.77
N ARG A 59 3.83 -19.46 16.39
CA ARG A 59 4.78 -18.99 17.41
C ARG A 59 4.94 -20.00 18.55
N ALA A 60 3.84 -20.48 19.11
CA ALA A 60 3.84 -21.47 20.18
C ALA A 60 4.50 -22.78 19.73
N THR A 61 4.16 -23.26 18.53
CA THR A 61 4.72 -24.50 17.97
C THR A 61 6.23 -24.39 17.74
N ILE A 62 6.71 -23.31 17.11
CA ILE A 62 8.14 -23.13 16.82
C ILE A 62 8.97 -22.82 18.08
N SER A 63 8.32 -22.31 19.12
CA SER A 63 8.92 -22.13 20.44
C SER A 63 9.07 -23.47 21.16
N ARG A 64 8.06 -24.33 21.12
CA ARG A 64 8.11 -25.70 21.65
C ARG A 64 9.17 -26.57 20.95
N ASP A 65 9.24 -26.46 19.63
CA ASP A 65 10.09 -27.33 18.79
C ASP A 65 11.51 -26.77 18.56
N GLY A 66 11.83 -25.62 19.18
CA GLY A 66 13.20 -25.09 19.26
C GLY A 66 13.69 -24.35 18.02
N GLN A 67 12.83 -24.01 17.05
CA GLN A 67 13.20 -23.11 15.95
C GLN A 67 13.34 -21.66 16.42
N GLN A 68 12.46 -21.21 17.33
CA GLN A 68 12.50 -19.84 17.85
C GLN A 68 13.85 -19.58 18.56
N GLU A 69 14.23 -20.48 19.46
CA GLU A 69 15.50 -20.42 20.19
C GLU A 69 16.70 -20.39 19.24
N ALA A 70 16.71 -21.25 18.21
CA ALA A 70 17.79 -21.27 17.22
C ALA A 70 17.98 -19.92 16.49
N LEU A 71 16.88 -19.22 16.19
CA LEU A 71 16.93 -17.91 15.53
C LEU A 71 17.35 -16.80 16.49
N GLU A 72 16.91 -16.85 17.75
CA GLU A 72 17.33 -15.93 18.81
C GLU A 72 18.82 -16.11 19.15
N ASP A 73 19.34 -17.34 19.08
CA ASP A 73 20.73 -17.69 19.39
C ASP A 73 21.77 -17.02 18.48
N ILE A 74 21.38 -16.63 17.27
CA ILE A 74 22.20 -15.85 16.34
C ILE A 74 21.89 -14.35 16.37
N GLY A 75 21.15 -13.88 17.37
CA GLY A 75 20.78 -12.47 17.55
C GLY A 75 19.48 -12.05 16.86
N GLY A 76 18.64 -13.00 16.44
CA GLY A 76 17.32 -12.72 15.89
C GLY A 76 16.36 -12.15 16.93
N ILE A 77 15.60 -11.12 16.56
CA ILE A 77 14.56 -10.53 17.39
C ILE A 77 13.20 -11.04 16.92
N VAL A 78 12.54 -11.83 17.76
CA VAL A 78 11.18 -12.31 17.49
C VAL A 78 10.19 -11.20 17.76
N LEU A 79 9.50 -10.76 16.72
CA LEU A 79 8.48 -9.72 16.78
C LEU A 79 7.13 -10.31 17.15
N ALA A 80 6.19 -9.43 17.52
CA ALA A 80 4.80 -9.83 17.73
C ALA A 80 4.19 -10.47 16.47
N ASN A 81 3.23 -11.39 16.66
CA ASN A 81 2.51 -12.09 15.59
C ASN A 81 1.54 -11.15 14.86
N ALA A 82 2.09 -10.22 14.09
CA ALA A 82 1.38 -9.15 13.40
C ALA A 82 2.15 -8.73 12.15
N CYS A 83 1.51 -8.01 11.22
CA CYS A 83 2.17 -7.58 9.98
C CYS A 83 3.45 -6.75 10.20
N GLY A 84 3.46 -5.89 11.24
CA GLY A 84 4.64 -5.13 11.65
C GLY A 84 5.36 -4.40 10.49
N PRO A 85 6.68 -4.61 10.31
CA PRO A 85 7.45 -3.98 9.24
C PRO A 85 6.95 -4.21 7.82
N CYS A 86 6.15 -5.25 7.55
CA CYS A 86 5.61 -5.52 6.21
C CYS A 86 4.66 -4.41 5.71
N ILE A 87 4.04 -3.66 6.63
CA ILE A 87 3.07 -2.60 6.35
C ILE A 87 3.53 -1.20 6.79
N GLY A 88 4.80 -1.06 7.15
CA GLY A 88 5.34 0.21 7.67
C GLY A 88 5.11 0.40 9.17
N GLN A 89 4.68 -0.63 9.91
CA GLN A 89 4.57 -0.58 11.37
C GLN A 89 5.90 -0.99 11.99
N TRP A 90 6.92 -0.18 11.71
CA TRP A 90 8.27 -0.34 12.21
C TRP A 90 8.83 1.04 12.53
N ARG A 91 9.19 1.24 13.79
CA ARG A 91 9.94 2.43 14.21
C ARG A 91 11.43 2.12 14.06
N ARG A 92 12.06 2.80 13.10
CA ARG A 92 13.46 2.60 12.69
C ARG A 92 14.24 3.92 12.84
N ASP A 93 14.22 4.46 14.05
CA ASP A 93 14.77 5.79 14.36
C ASP A 93 16.28 5.88 14.11
N GLU A 94 16.97 4.74 14.03
CA GLU A 94 18.41 4.66 13.74
C GLU A 94 18.78 4.96 12.28
N MET A 95 17.81 5.01 11.35
CA MET A 95 18.04 5.32 9.94
C MET A 95 17.48 6.69 9.57
N PRO A 96 18.34 7.69 9.30
CA PRO A 96 17.93 9.00 8.81
C PRO A 96 17.09 8.92 7.53
N GLU A 97 16.07 9.77 7.42
CA GLU A 97 15.24 9.89 6.22
C GLU A 97 16.11 10.18 4.99
N GLY A 98 15.92 9.41 3.93
CA GLY A 98 16.64 9.54 2.67
C GLY A 98 18.02 8.89 2.63
N GLU A 99 18.52 8.34 3.74
CA GLU A 99 19.81 7.64 3.76
C GLU A 99 19.74 6.34 2.92
N PRO A 100 20.56 6.19 1.86
CA PRO A 100 20.58 4.99 1.05
C PRO A 100 20.97 3.77 1.89
N ASN A 101 20.07 2.79 1.99
CA ASN A 101 20.32 1.55 2.72
C ASN A 101 19.60 0.37 2.07
N SER A 102 20.10 -0.84 2.31
CA SER A 102 19.48 -2.06 1.80
C SER A 102 18.90 -2.89 2.92
N ILE A 103 17.68 -3.39 2.73
CA ILE A 103 17.06 -4.41 3.57
C ILE A 103 16.70 -5.63 2.74
N VAL A 104 16.73 -6.82 3.35
CA VAL A 104 16.31 -8.07 2.72
C VAL A 104 15.11 -8.62 3.47
N THR A 105 14.02 -8.92 2.78
CA THR A 105 12.78 -9.39 3.41
C THR A 105 12.23 -10.63 2.76
N SER A 106 11.61 -11.51 3.55
CA SER A 106 10.79 -12.62 3.04
C SER A 106 9.31 -12.22 2.93
N TYR A 107 9.06 -10.97 2.55
CA TYR A 107 7.71 -10.43 2.40
C TYR A 107 7.28 -10.53 0.93
N ASN A 108 6.23 -9.80 0.55
CA ASN A 108 5.67 -9.84 -0.80
C ASN A 108 5.61 -8.47 -1.51
N ARG A 109 6.08 -7.41 -0.85
CA ARG A 109 6.05 -6.02 -1.37
C ARG A 109 7.25 -5.22 -0.90
N ASN A 110 7.85 -4.51 -1.84
CA ASN A 110 9.05 -3.69 -1.66
C ASN A 110 8.91 -2.30 -2.32
N PHE A 111 7.70 -1.74 -2.36
CA PHE A 111 7.51 -0.37 -2.86
C PHE A 111 8.31 0.64 -2.02
N PRO A 112 8.76 1.77 -2.60
CA PRO A 112 9.44 2.82 -1.86
C PRO A 112 8.67 3.22 -0.60
N LYS A 113 9.40 3.49 0.50
CA LYS A 113 8.85 3.88 1.81
C LYS A 113 7.93 2.85 2.48
N ARG A 114 7.73 1.65 1.91
CA ARG A 114 6.72 0.70 2.41
C ARG A 114 7.00 0.19 3.81
N ASN A 115 8.26 -0.13 4.12
CA ASN A 115 8.61 -0.90 5.31
C ASN A 115 8.92 -0.05 6.54
N ASP A 116 9.46 1.14 6.33
CA ASP A 116 9.97 2.04 7.38
C ASP A 116 9.69 3.53 7.08
N ALA A 117 8.90 3.84 6.04
CA ALA A 117 8.62 5.19 5.56
C ALA A 117 9.82 5.97 4.96
N ASN A 118 11.00 5.35 4.84
CA ASN A 118 12.22 6.00 4.39
C ASN A 118 12.39 5.93 2.86
N SER A 119 12.63 7.07 2.20
CA SER A 119 12.86 7.13 0.75
C SER A 119 14.15 6.46 0.29
N GLY A 120 15.17 6.39 1.14
CA GLY A 120 16.47 5.81 0.82
C GLY A 120 16.52 4.29 0.95
N THR A 121 15.50 3.67 1.53
CA THR A 121 15.46 2.21 1.75
C THR A 121 15.16 1.45 0.46
N MET A 122 16.11 0.59 0.06
CA MET A 122 15.97 -0.39 -1.00
C MET A 122 15.63 -1.76 -0.38
N ASN A 123 14.45 -2.29 -0.67
CA ASN A 123 14.02 -3.60 -0.16
C ASN A 123 14.12 -4.68 -1.23
N PHE A 124 14.88 -5.73 -0.94
CA PHE A 124 15.02 -6.92 -1.77
C PHE A 124 14.19 -8.06 -1.18
N ILE A 125 13.29 -8.63 -1.98
CA ILE A 125 12.45 -9.75 -1.57
C ILE A 125 13.16 -11.06 -1.89
N ALA A 126 13.20 -11.97 -0.92
CA ALA A 126 13.88 -13.26 -1.01
C ALA A 126 13.07 -14.36 -0.29
N SER A 127 13.50 -15.62 -0.40
CA SER A 127 12.99 -16.68 0.46
C SER A 127 13.45 -16.47 1.91
N PRO A 128 12.75 -17.02 2.92
CA PRO A 128 13.07 -16.77 4.32
C PRO A 128 14.47 -17.28 4.70
N GLU A 129 14.89 -18.44 4.19
CA GLU A 129 16.25 -18.96 4.41
C GLU A 129 17.33 -18.08 3.76
N LEU A 130 17.05 -17.48 2.59
CA LEU A 130 18.00 -16.57 1.95
C LEU A 130 18.11 -15.26 2.75
N ALA A 131 17.01 -14.75 3.31
CA ALA A 131 17.05 -13.60 4.21
C ALA A 131 17.88 -13.88 5.48
N VAL A 132 17.84 -15.09 6.05
CA VAL A 132 18.76 -15.52 7.13
C VAL A 132 20.21 -15.54 6.65
N ALA A 133 20.49 -16.15 5.49
CA ALA A 133 21.84 -16.20 4.95
C ALA A 133 22.42 -14.79 4.71
N MET A 134 21.61 -13.86 4.18
CA MET A 134 22.00 -12.46 3.99
C MET A 134 22.20 -11.72 5.33
N SER A 135 21.47 -12.09 6.38
CA SER A 135 21.68 -11.50 7.72
C SER A 135 23.02 -11.93 8.32
N LEU A 136 23.44 -13.16 8.07
CA LEU A 136 24.74 -13.70 8.48
C LEU A 136 25.89 -13.09 7.68
N GLY A 137 25.75 -13.00 6.35
CA GLY A 137 26.76 -12.41 5.46
C GLY A 137 26.87 -10.89 5.56
N GLY A 138 25.79 -10.20 5.95
CA GLY A 138 25.76 -8.74 6.12
C GLY A 138 25.90 -7.93 4.83
N SER A 139 25.86 -8.58 3.66
CA SER A 139 26.08 -7.96 2.35
C SER A 139 25.19 -8.60 1.28
N LEU A 140 24.67 -7.78 0.35
CA LEU A 140 23.94 -8.24 -0.84
C LEU A 140 24.83 -9.01 -1.82
N SER A 141 26.15 -8.80 -1.76
CA SER A 141 27.12 -9.52 -2.58
C SER A 141 27.45 -10.91 -2.05
N PHE A 142 27.05 -11.26 -0.82
CA PHE A 142 27.27 -12.59 -0.26
C PHE A 142 26.40 -13.62 -0.97
N ASN A 143 27.03 -14.66 -1.52
CA ASN A 143 26.34 -15.79 -2.12
C ASN A 143 26.49 -17.05 -1.24
N PRO A 144 25.43 -17.47 -0.51
CA PRO A 144 25.52 -18.63 0.37
C PRO A 144 25.79 -19.95 -0.36
N LEU A 145 25.60 -20.00 -1.68
CA LEU A 145 25.86 -21.19 -2.50
C LEU A 145 27.32 -21.34 -2.89
N THR A 146 28.17 -20.32 -2.73
CA THR A 146 29.57 -20.36 -3.18
C THR A 146 30.55 -19.86 -2.14
N ASP A 147 30.15 -18.85 -1.36
CA ASP A 147 31.06 -18.08 -0.53
C ASP A 147 31.20 -18.69 0.86
N THR A 148 32.24 -18.27 1.58
CA THR A 148 32.53 -18.70 2.95
C THR A 148 32.17 -17.60 3.96
N LEU A 149 31.89 -18.03 5.19
CA LEU A 149 31.83 -17.21 6.40
C LEU A 149 32.99 -17.60 7.31
N THR A 150 33.49 -16.67 8.11
CA THR A 150 34.54 -16.94 9.08
C THR A 150 33.93 -17.14 10.46
N GLY A 151 34.09 -18.32 11.06
CA GLY A 151 33.64 -18.62 12.42
C GLY A 151 34.34 -17.78 13.49
N ALA A 152 33.82 -17.81 14.71
CA ALA A 152 34.43 -17.11 15.86
C ALA A 152 35.84 -17.66 16.22
N ASP A 153 36.14 -18.88 15.79
CA ASP A 153 37.45 -19.53 15.89
C ASP A 153 38.42 -19.15 14.75
N GLY A 154 37.97 -18.32 13.80
CA GLY A 154 38.73 -17.92 12.61
C GLY A 154 38.71 -18.94 11.47
N VAL A 155 37.97 -20.06 11.62
CA VAL A 155 37.88 -21.09 10.59
C VAL A 155 36.81 -20.71 9.56
N GLU A 156 37.17 -20.78 8.29
CA GLU A 156 36.20 -20.59 7.21
C GLU A 156 35.30 -21.81 7.09
N PHE A 157 34.00 -21.56 6.96
CA PHE A 157 33.00 -22.56 6.64
C PHE A 157 32.01 -22.02 5.61
N LYS A 158 31.28 -22.92 4.98
CA LYS A 158 30.23 -22.58 4.02
C LYS A 158 28.90 -23.04 4.58
N LEU A 159 27.85 -22.24 4.37
CA LEU A 159 26.49 -22.65 4.69
C LEU A 159 26.09 -23.83 3.80
N GLU A 160 25.56 -24.88 4.40
CA GLU A 160 24.90 -25.95 3.68
C GLU A 160 23.45 -25.55 3.40
N ALA A 161 22.91 -26.02 2.28
CA ALA A 161 21.49 -25.82 1.99
C ALA A 161 20.66 -26.39 3.15
N PRO A 162 19.60 -25.70 3.60
CA PRO A 162 18.80 -26.16 4.73
C PRO A 162 18.33 -27.59 4.52
N ALA A 163 18.43 -28.42 5.56
CA ALA A 163 17.90 -29.77 5.52
C ALA A 163 16.39 -29.77 5.16
N PRO A 164 15.86 -30.86 4.54
CA PRO A 164 14.43 -30.99 4.29
C PRO A 164 13.63 -30.76 5.58
N ALA A 165 12.75 -29.76 5.54
CA ALA A 165 11.88 -29.41 6.66
C ALA A 165 10.50 -30.06 6.47
N PRO A 166 9.85 -30.52 7.55
CA PRO A 166 8.48 -30.98 7.45
C PRO A 166 7.55 -29.79 7.24
N GLU A 167 6.58 -29.94 6.33
CA GLU A 167 5.55 -28.93 6.03
C GLU A 167 4.71 -28.58 7.28
N VAL A 168 4.46 -29.60 8.12
CA VAL A 168 3.68 -29.51 9.35
C VAL A 168 4.43 -30.15 10.53
N PRO A 169 4.22 -29.70 11.78
CA PRO A 169 4.87 -30.26 12.95
C PRO A 169 4.48 -31.74 13.15
N PRO A 170 5.44 -32.66 13.34
CA PRO A 170 5.16 -34.10 13.47
C PRO A 170 4.35 -34.43 14.73
N ASN A 171 4.47 -33.60 15.77
CA ASN A 171 3.73 -33.73 17.03
C ASN A 171 2.44 -32.89 17.06
N GLY A 172 2.01 -32.35 15.90
CA GLY A 172 0.89 -31.45 15.80
C GLY A 172 1.20 -30.02 16.28
N PHE A 173 0.26 -29.12 16.00
CA PHE A 173 0.38 -27.70 16.37
C PHE A 173 0.06 -27.47 17.85
N ASP A 174 0.87 -26.63 18.49
CA ASP A 174 0.54 -26.03 19.78
C ASP A 174 -0.42 -24.85 19.55
N GLN A 175 -1.58 -24.87 20.22
CA GLN A 175 -2.59 -23.81 20.08
C GLN A 175 -2.14 -22.48 20.70
N GLY A 176 -1.16 -22.51 21.59
CA GLY A 176 -0.72 -21.33 22.33
C GLY A 176 -1.82 -20.75 23.21
N THR A 177 -1.82 -19.43 23.34
CA THR A 177 -2.87 -18.72 24.11
C THR A 177 -4.07 -18.41 23.20
N ASP A 178 -5.24 -18.96 23.53
CA ASP A 178 -6.47 -18.57 22.86
C ASP A 178 -6.81 -17.10 23.14
N ARG A 179 -6.97 -16.33 22.06
CA ARG A 179 -7.39 -14.92 22.11
C ARG A 179 -8.66 -14.68 21.30
N TYR A 180 -9.31 -15.75 20.85
CA TYR A 180 -10.58 -15.64 20.18
C TYR A 180 -11.67 -15.28 21.20
N VAL A 181 -12.48 -14.29 20.84
CA VAL A 181 -13.66 -13.91 21.61
C VAL A 181 -14.86 -14.14 20.69
N ALA A 182 -15.67 -15.14 21.03
CA ALA A 182 -16.89 -15.43 20.29
C ALA A 182 -17.91 -14.29 20.46
N PRO A 183 -18.72 -13.99 19.44
CA PRO A 183 -19.87 -13.11 19.64
C PRO A 183 -20.83 -13.73 20.66
N PRO A 184 -21.56 -12.91 21.46
CA PRO A 184 -22.60 -13.43 22.33
C PRO A 184 -23.72 -14.08 21.50
N GLU A 185 -24.36 -15.11 22.05
CA GLU A 185 -25.51 -15.77 21.40
C GLU A 185 -26.68 -14.79 21.18
N ASP A 186 -26.87 -13.85 22.11
CA ASP A 186 -27.80 -12.74 22.00
C ASP A 186 -27.04 -11.40 22.06
N GLY A 187 -26.94 -10.73 20.92
CA GLY A 187 -26.31 -9.42 20.77
C GLY A 187 -27.24 -8.23 21.00
N SER A 188 -28.51 -8.44 21.36
CA SER A 188 -29.52 -7.35 21.45
C SER A 188 -29.17 -6.24 22.45
N ASN A 189 -28.36 -6.55 23.46
CA ASN A 189 -27.89 -5.59 24.47
C ASN A 189 -26.48 -5.03 24.18
N VAL A 190 -25.86 -5.37 23.05
CA VAL A 190 -24.56 -4.83 22.66
C VAL A 190 -24.77 -3.45 22.03
N ASP A 191 -24.35 -2.41 22.75
CA ASP A 191 -24.33 -1.04 22.23
C ASP A 191 -22.96 -0.70 21.66
N VAL A 192 -22.93 -0.17 20.42
CA VAL A 192 -21.71 0.25 19.73
C VAL A 192 -21.77 1.75 19.55
N ALA A 193 -21.16 2.46 20.50
CA ALA A 193 -21.07 3.92 20.47
C ALA A 193 -19.72 4.39 19.90
N VAL A 194 -19.78 5.43 19.07
CA VAL A 194 -18.60 6.17 18.60
C VAL A 194 -18.62 7.56 19.23
N ASP A 195 -17.61 7.86 20.04
CA ASP A 195 -17.43 9.19 20.62
C ASP A 195 -17.23 10.23 19.50
N ALA A 196 -18.08 11.26 19.46
CA ALA A 196 -18.03 12.32 18.46
C ALA A 196 -16.72 13.15 18.51
N SER A 197 -16.01 13.12 19.64
CA SER A 197 -14.70 13.78 19.81
C SER A 197 -13.51 12.85 19.51
N SER A 198 -13.77 11.59 19.14
CA SER A 198 -12.73 10.62 18.84
C SER A 198 -11.89 11.08 17.66
N THR A 199 -10.57 11.03 17.82
CA THR A 199 -9.62 11.26 16.71
C THR A 199 -9.29 9.97 15.95
N ARG A 200 -9.88 8.83 16.36
CA ARG A 200 -9.57 7.48 15.85
C ARG A 200 -10.72 6.88 15.03
N LEU A 201 -11.96 7.16 15.43
CA LEU A 201 -13.19 6.64 14.85
C LEU A 201 -14.12 7.80 14.52
N GLN A 202 -14.75 7.75 13.36
CA GLN A 202 -15.71 8.75 12.88
C GLN A 202 -16.88 8.02 12.23
N VAL A 203 -18.10 8.43 12.56
CA VAL A 203 -19.30 7.95 11.85
C VAL A 203 -19.26 8.49 10.42
N LEU A 204 -19.42 7.60 9.43
CA LEU A 204 -19.49 7.99 8.03
C LEU A 204 -20.87 8.58 7.72
N ASN A 205 -20.87 9.77 7.15
CA ASN A 205 -22.08 10.38 6.61
C ASN A 205 -22.29 9.95 5.15
N PRO A 206 -23.54 9.72 4.71
CA PRO A 206 -23.84 9.41 3.32
C PRO A 206 -23.29 10.48 2.36
N TRP A 207 -22.76 10.06 1.21
CA TRP A 207 -22.35 11.00 0.18
C TRP A 207 -23.57 11.68 -0.46
N PRO A 208 -23.44 12.93 -0.97
CA PRO A 208 -24.47 13.52 -1.80
C PRO A 208 -24.73 12.64 -3.03
N ALA A 209 -26.01 12.49 -3.39
CA ALA A 209 -26.39 11.90 -4.67
C ALA A 209 -25.88 12.77 -5.83
N TRP A 210 -25.77 12.17 -7.01
CA TRP A 210 -25.49 12.92 -8.22
C TRP A 210 -26.65 13.86 -8.53
N ASP A 211 -26.34 15.08 -8.96
CA ASP A 211 -27.29 16.17 -9.23
C ASP A 211 -28.01 16.03 -10.58
N GLY A 212 -27.56 15.09 -11.43
CA GLY A 212 -28.12 14.90 -12.77
C GLY A 212 -27.37 15.69 -13.85
N GLU A 213 -26.40 16.53 -13.45
CA GLU A 213 -25.69 17.43 -14.35
C GLU A 213 -24.34 16.87 -14.77
N ASP A 214 -23.85 17.39 -15.90
CA ASP A 214 -22.50 17.13 -16.38
C ASP A 214 -21.46 17.72 -15.41
N PHE A 215 -20.26 17.14 -15.41
CA PHE A 215 -19.16 17.67 -14.62
C PHE A 215 -18.35 18.61 -15.47
N VAL A 216 -18.48 19.92 -15.27
CA VAL A 216 -17.88 20.94 -16.13
C VAL A 216 -16.77 21.70 -15.41
N ASP A 217 -15.83 22.21 -16.20
CA ASP A 217 -14.80 23.18 -15.78
C ASP A 217 -13.98 22.73 -14.55
N MET A 218 -13.62 21.45 -14.47
CA MET A 218 -12.88 20.90 -13.34
C MET A 218 -11.38 21.07 -13.51
N PRO A 219 -10.63 21.55 -12.50
CA PRO A 219 -9.18 21.51 -12.51
C PRO A 219 -8.64 20.08 -12.44
N VAL A 220 -7.48 19.86 -13.05
CA VAL A 220 -6.66 18.67 -12.82
C VAL A 220 -5.93 18.83 -11.48
N LEU A 221 -6.28 18.02 -10.49
CA LEU A 221 -5.63 18.09 -9.16
C LEU A 221 -4.23 17.46 -9.19
N VAL A 222 -4.10 16.32 -9.86
CA VAL A 222 -2.86 15.55 -9.97
C VAL A 222 -2.84 14.82 -11.30
N LYS A 223 -1.69 14.83 -11.98
CA LYS A 223 -1.39 13.94 -13.11
C LYS A 223 -0.24 13.03 -12.71
N ALA A 224 -0.58 11.80 -12.32
CA ALA A 224 0.38 10.87 -11.74
C ALA A 224 1.32 10.31 -12.83
N ALA A 225 2.62 10.61 -12.70
CA ALA A 225 3.66 10.14 -13.60
C ALA A 225 4.01 8.67 -13.29
N GLY A 226 3.82 7.77 -14.26
CA GLY A 226 4.16 6.37 -14.12
C GLY A 226 3.40 5.66 -12.98
N LYS A 227 4.13 4.90 -12.15
CA LYS A 227 3.52 3.98 -11.18
C LYS A 227 2.86 4.72 -10.01
N CYS A 228 1.54 4.64 -9.91
CA CYS A 228 0.76 5.17 -8.79
C CYS A 228 -0.01 4.06 -8.05
N THR A 229 0.66 3.37 -7.12
CA THR A 229 0.05 2.39 -6.20
C THR A 229 -0.89 3.02 -5.16
N THR A 230 -1.73 2.22 -4.52
CA THR A 230 -2.55 2.65 -3.37
C THR A 230 -1.75 3.15 -2.16
N ASP A 231 -0.46 2.79 -2.04
CA ASP A 231 0.42 3.37 -1.02
C ASP A 231 0.86 4.80 -1.37
N HIS A 232 0.85 5.19 -2.66
CA HIS A 232 1.04 6.59 -3.06
C HIS A 232 -0.24 7.42 -2.88
N ILE A 233 -1.41 6.81 -3.12
CA ILE A 233 -2.72 7.48 -3.01
C ILE A 233 -3.12 7.69 -1.55
N SER A 234 -2.91 6.72 -0.67
CA SER A 234 -3.23 6.83 0.75
C SER A 234 -2.25 5.99 1.55
N PRO A 235 -1.07 6.53 1.93
CA PRO A 235 -0.01 5.81 2.62
C PRO A 235 -0.46 5.07 3.90
N ALA A 236 0.24 3.97 4.24
CA ALA A 236 0.01 3.21 5.47
C ALA A 236 0.91 3.72 6.62
N GLY A 237 1.61 2.82 7.35
CA GLY A 237 2.48 3.21 8.46
C GLY A 237 1.74 4.02 9.53
N ALA A 238 2.26 5.19 9.90
CA ALA A 238 1.70 6.06 10.93
C ALA A 238 0.22 6.42 10.70
N TRP A 239 -0.24 6.47 9.46
CA TRP A 239 -1.62 6.78 9.09
C TRP A 239 -2.63 5.71 9.48
N LEU A 240 -2.17 4.48 9.77
CA LEU A 240 -3.06 3.40 10.18
C LEU A 240 -3.84 3.70 11.45
N ARG A 241 -3.33 4.61 12.29
CA ARG A 241 -4.07 5.11 13.45
C ARG A 241 -5.40 5.76 13.06
N PHE A 242 -5.48 6.42 11.90
CA PHE A 242 -6.68 7.16 11.47
C PHE A 242 -7.62 6.35 10.57
N ARG A 243 -7.42 5.03 10.42
CA ARG A 243 -8.21 4.21 9.46
C ARG A 243 -9.71 4.20 9.71
N GLY A 244 -10.16 4.45 10.94
CA GLY A 244 -11.57 4.60 11.27
C GLY A 244 -12.07 6.04 11.26
N HIS A 245 -11.22 7.03 10.99
CA HIS A 245 -11.54 8.45 10.97
C HIS A 245 -11.19 9.05 9.62
N LEU A 246 -12.15 9.06 8.69
CA LEU A 246 -11.90 9.36 7.28
C LEU A 246 -11.35 10.77 7.05
N ASP A 247 -11.81 11.78 7.81
CA ASP A 247 -11.34 13.16 7.62
C ASP A 247 -9.85 13.30 7.95
N ASN A 248 -9.42 12.93 9.16
CA ASN A 248 -8.00 12.86 9.54
C ASN A 248 -7.16 11.98 8.61
N LEU A 249 -7.69 10.87 8.09
CA LEU A 249 -6.93 10.03 7.17
C LEU A 249 -6.73 10.71 5.81
N SER A 250 -7.68 11.53 5.38
CA SER A 250 -7.65 12.19 4.06
C SER A 250 -6.54 13.23 3.94
N ASP A 251 -5.91 13.63 5.05
CA ASP A 251 -4.67 14.45 5.03
C ASP A 251 -3.47 13.70 4.44
N ASN A 252 -3.60 12.39 4.19
CA ASN A 252 -2.58 11.58 3.51
C ASN A 252 -2.82 11.38 2.01
N MET A 253 -3.91 11.93 1.48
CA MET A 253 -4.32 11.71 0.10
C MET A 253 -3.23 12.19 -0.87
N PHE A 254 -2.76 11.28 -1.71
CA PHE A 254 -1.73 11.49 -2.72
C PHE A 254 -0.34 11.90 -2.22
N LEU A 255 -0.01 11.83 -0.92
CA LEU A 255 1.30 12.26 -0.42
C LEU A 255 2.51 11.51 -1.02
N GLY A 256 2.30 10.33 -1.62
CA GLY A 256 3.36 9.61 -2.33
C GLY A 256 3.29 9.72 -3.85
N ALA A 257 2.27 10.38 -4.42
CA ALA A 257 2.10 10.43 -5.86
C ALA A 257 3.16 11.34 -6.50
N VAL A 258 3.85 10.84 -7.52
CA VAL A 258 4.72 11.67 -8.37
C VAL A 258 3.83 12.39 -9.37
N ASN A 259 3.82 13.71 -9.31
CA ASN A 259 2.98 14.56 -10.16
C ASN A 259 3.80 15.05 -11.36
N THR A 260 3.26 15.03 -12.57
CA THR A 260 3.99 15.53 -13.75
C THR A 260 4.22 17.04 -13.73
N PHE A 261 3.51 17.76 -12.86
CA PHE A 261 3.51 19.23 -12.80
C PHE A 261 4.42 19.80 -11.72
N THR A 262 5.00 18.97 -10.85
CA THR A 262 5.84 19.39 -9.73
C THR A 262 7.00 18.42 -9.54
N ASP A 263 8.12 18.91 -8.99
CA ASP A 263 9.30 18.07 -8.78
C ASP A 263 9.16 17.14 -7.57
N ASP A 264 8.50 17.63 -6.51
CA ASP A 264 8.36 16.90 -5.25
C ASP A 264 7.09 16.01 -5.22
N PRO A 265 7.21 14.72 -4.86
CA PRO A 265 6.04 13.86 -4.67
C PRO A 265 5.07 14.40 -3.62
N GLY A 266 3.77 14.17 -3.85
CA GLY A 266 2.72 14.62 -2.94
C GLY A 266 2.35 16.10 -3.04
N THR A 267 2.98 16.83 -3.96
CA THR A 267 2.66 18.24 -4.23
C THR A 267 1.92 18.41 -5.56
N GLY A 268 1.19 19.51 -5.68
CA GLY A 268 0.48 19.90 -6.90
C GLY A 268 0.38 21.41 -7.03
N VAL A 269 -0.17 21.86 -8.14
CA VAL A 269 -0.35 23.28 -8.45
C VAL A 269 -1.78 23.68 -8.09
N ASN A 270 -1.92 24.61 -7.14
CA ASN A 270 -3.22 25.14 -6.75
C ASN A 270 -3.68 26.20 -7.76
N GLN A 271 -4.73 25.88 -8.50
CA GLN A 271 -5.26 26.74 -9.55
C GLN A 271 -6.15 27.88 -9.02
N LEU A 272 -6.54 27.86 -7.74
CA LEU A 272 -7.28 28.96 -7.12
C LEU A 272 -6.38 30.10 -6.63
N SER A 273 -5.19 29.77 -6.15
CA SER A 273 -4.28 30.73 -5.51
C SER A 273 -3.23 31.30 -6.47
N GLY A 274 -3.42 31.13 -7.78
CA GLY A 274 -2.47 31.58 -8.81
C GLY A 274 -1.19 30.73 -8.88
N GLU A 275 -1.35 29.41 -9.01
CA GLU A 275 -0.28 28.43 -9.26
C GLU A 275 0.74 28.20 -8.14
N GLN A 276 0.30 28.24 -6.88
CA GLN A 276 1.18 27.87 -5.77
C GLN A 276 1.35 26.36 -5.67
N ILE A 277 2.60 25.91 -5.51
CA ILE A 277 2.90 24.50 -5.21
C ILE A 277 2.58 24.24 -3.74
N GLN A 278 1.69 23.28 -3.48
CA GLN A 278 1.21 22.92 -2.15
C GLN A 278 1.01 21.40 -2.05
N PRO A 279 0.93 20.82 -0.84
CA PRO A 279 0.51 19.44 -0.67
C PRO A 279 -0.87 19.20 -1.31
N ILE A 280 -0.99 18.14 -2.11
CA ILE A 280 -2.24 17.77 -2.80
C ILE A 280 -3.48 17.72 -1.87
N PRO A 281 -3.42 17.17 -0.62
CA PRO A 281 -4.61 17.14 0.23
C PRO A 281 -5.06 18.54 0.68
N GLU A 282 -4.15 19.51 0.79
CA GLU A 282 -4.47 20.89 1.13
C GLU A 282 -5.22 21.56 -0.04
N ILE A 283 -4.69 21.42 -1.27
CA ILE A 283 -5.34 21.91 -2.49
C ILE A 283 -6.75 21.34 -2.63
N ALA A 284 -6.91 20.03 -2.41
CA ALA A 284 -8.22 19.38 -2.51
C ALA A 284 -9.20 19.89 -1.44
N ARG A 285 -8.73 20.22 -0.24
CA ARG A 285 -9.56 20.86 0.80
C ARG A 285 -9.97 22.27 0.40
N GLU A 286 -9.08 23.06 -0.22
CA GLU A 286 -9.41 24.38 -0.74
C GLU A 286 -10.45 24.32 -1.87
N TYR A 287 -10.27 23.42 -2.84
CA TYR A 287 -11.26 23.18 -3.90
C TYR A 287 -12.62 22.80 -3.31
N LYS A 288 -12.63 21.85 -2.35
CA LYS A 288 -13.86 21.45 -1.66
C LYS A 288 -14.52 22.61 -0.93
N ALA A 289 -13.76 23.50 -0.29
CA ALA A 289 -14.32 24.67 0.41
C ALA A 289 -15.03 25.64 -0.55
N GLN A 290 -14.60 25.70 -1.81
CA GLN A 290 -15.25 26.44 -2.89
C GLN A 290 -16.32 25.61 -3.64
N SER A 291 -16.68 24.42 -3.14
CA SER A 291 -17.57 23.47 -3.83
C SER A 291 -17.11 23.06 -5.23
N MET A 292 -15.80 23.15 -5.49
CA MET A 292 -15.21 22.75 -6.76
C MET A 292 -14.91 21.26 -6.78
N ARG A 293 -15.36 20.61 -7.85
CA ARG A 293 -14.98 19.24 -8.20
C ARG A 293 -13.63 19.26 -8.90
N TRP A 294 -12.90 18.16 -8.82
CA TRP A 294 -11.63 17.99 -9.54
C TRP A 294 -11.49 16.59 -10.13
N ILE A 295 -10.51 16.44 -11.01
CA ILE A 295 -10.16 15.18 -11.65
C ILE A 295 -8.70 14.80 -11.39
N ALA A 296 -8.43 13.51 -11.23
CA ALA A 296 -7.07 12.98 -11.22
C ALA A 296 -6.80 12.27 -12.55
N ILE A 297 -5.61 12.47 -13.09
CA ILE A 297 -5.10 11.78 -14.28
C ILE A 297 -4.04 10.78 -13.84
N GLY A 298 -4.05 9.57 -14.40
CA GLY A 298 -3.09 8.53 -14.06
C GLY A 298 -2.57 7.77 -15.28
N ASP A 299 -1.40 7.18 -15.11
CA ASP A 299 -0.77 6.34 -16.12
C ASP A 299 -1.36 4.90 -16.08
N ASN A 300 -0.53 3.89 -16.34
CA ASN A 300 -0.90 2.50 -16.38
C ASN A 300 -1.02 1.85 -14.99
N ASN A 301 -1.94 0.89 -14.88
CA ASN A 301 -2.20 0.08 -13.68
C ASN A 301 -2.40 0.93 -12.40
N TYR A 302 -3.08 2.06 -12.53
CA TYR A 302 -3.32 3.01 -11.45
C TYR A 302 -4.08 2.35 -10.29
N GLY A 303 -3.62 2.61 -9.06
CA GLY A 303 -4.17 2.00 -7.85
C GLY A 303 -3.71 0.56 -7.60
N GLU A 304 -2.56 0.16 -8.12
CA GLU A 304 -1.95 -1.14 -7.83
C GLU A 304 -1.74 -1.37 -6.32
N GLY A 305 -1.77 -2.63 -5.88
CA GLY A 305 -1.26 -3.01 -4.56
C GLY A 305 -2.35 -3.34 -3.54
N SER A 306 -2.42 -2.57 -2.45
CA SER A 306 -3.31 -2.85 -1.30
C SER A 306 -4.78 -2.66 -1.68
N SER A 307 -5.67 -3.47 -1.10
CA SER A 307 -7.12 -3.39 -1.34
C SER A 307 -7.81 -2.21 -0.64
N ARG A 308 -7.06 -1.28 -0.04
CA ARG A 308 -7.60 -0.22 0.82
C ARG A 308 -8.61 0.65 0.08
N GLU A 309 -9.84 0.69 0.58
CA GLU A 309 -10.90 1.52 0.02
C GLU A 309 -10.73 3.02 0.31
N HIS A 310 -9.93 3.37 1.31
CA HIS A 310 -9.58 4.77 1.62
C HIS A 310 -8.91 5.49 0.44
N ALA A 311 -8.20 4.76 -0.43
CA ALA A 311 -7.68 5.31 -1.68
C ALA A 311 -8.79 5.80 -2.64
N ALA A 312 -10.05 5.41 -2.43
CA ALA A 312 -11.23 5.95 -3.13
C ALA A 312 -12.07 6.87 -2.21
N MET A 313 -12.20 6.55 -0.93
CA MET A 313 -12.99 7.36 0.02
C MET A 313 -12.37 8.74 0.27
N SER A 314 -11.05 8.85 0.43
CA SER A 314 -10.39 10.14 0.65
C SER A 314 -10.55 11.07 -0.56
N PRO A 315 -10.28 10.63 -1.81
CA PRO A 315 -10.66 11.39 -3.00
C PRO A 315 -12.13 11.81 -3.01
N ARG A 316 -13.06 10.89 -2.73
CA ARG A 316 -14.49 11.20 -2.73
C ARG A 316 -14.85 12.27 -1.70
N MET A 317 -14.30 12.13 -0.49
CA MET A 317 -14.52 13.07 0.62
C MET A 317 -13.98 14.46 0.28
N LEU A 318 -12.87 14.53 -0.47
CA LEU A 318 -12.20 15.76 -0.84
C LEU A 318 -12.61 16.32 -2.22
N GLY A 319 -13.69 15.81 -2.83
CA GLY A 319 -14.30 16.44 -4.01
C GLY A 319 -13.92 15.83 -5.36
N ALA A 320 -13.28 14.66 -5.39
CA ALA A 320 -13.02 13.95 -6.63
C ALA A 320 -14.31 13.61 -7.35
N ALA A 321 -14.41 14.03 -8.61
CA ALA A 321 -15.51 13.66 -9.49
C ALA A 321 -15.17 12.41 -10.33
N ALA A 322 -13.94 12.37 -10.84
CA ALA A 322 -13.47 11.32 -11.70
C ALA A 322 -11.97 11.04 -11.50
N VAL A 323 -11.56 9.84 -11.90
CA VAL A 323 -10.17 9.48 -12.11
C VAL A 323 -10.07 8.94 -13.54
N VAL A 324 -9.17 9.50 -14.35
CA VAL A 324 -8.97 9.12 -15.75
C VAL A 324 -7.58 8.54 -15.92
N THR A 325 -7.47 7.33 -16.46
CA THR A 325 -6.18 6.64 -16.52
C THR A 325 -5.93 5.94 -17.85
N ARG A 326 -4.69 5.53 -18.12
CA ARG A 326 -4.44 4.58 -19.22
C ARG A 326 -5.00 3.19 -18.87
N SER A 327 -4.87 2.78 -17.60
CA SER A 327 -5.49 1.56 -17.08
C SER A 327 -5.54 1.54 -15.55
N PHE A 328 -6.47 0.77 -14.98
CA PHE A 328 -6.63 0.61 -13.53
C PHE A 328 -6.24 -0.79 -13.03
N ALA A 329 -5.81 -0.85 -11.78
CA ALA A 329 -5.83 -2.08 -11.00
C ALA A 329 -7.27 -2.43 -10.57
N ARG A 330 -7.66 -3.70 -10.75
CA ARG A 330 -9.04 -4.22 -10.56
C ARG A 330 -9.73 -3.78 -9.26
N ILE A 331 -9.06 -3.91 -8.11
CA ILE A 331 -9.68 -3.64 -6.80
C ILE A 331 -9.92 -2.13 -6.62
N HIS A 332 -8.95 -1.31 -7.04
CA HIS A 332 -9.07 0.13 -6.89
C HIS A 332 -10.18 0.69 -7.78
N GLU A 333 -10.28 0.23 -9.03
CA GLU A 333 -11.39 0.59 -9.94
C GLU A 333 -12.76 0.27 -9.32
N ALA A 334 -12.90 -0.90 -8.69
CA ALA A 334 -14.13 -1.29 -8.02
C ALA A 334 -14.44 -0.40 -6.81
N ASN A 335 -13.42 0.01 -6.04
CA ASN A 335 -13.58 0.91 -4.90
C ASN A 335 -14.04 2.31 -5.36
N LEU A 336 -13.48 2.85 -6.45
CA LEU A 336 -13.91 4.13 -7.03
C LEU A 336 -15.41 4.11 -7.38
N LYS A 337 -15.87 3.07 -8.10
CA LYS A 337 -17.30 2.88 -8.43
C LYS A 337 -18.17 2.83 -7.19
N LYS A 338 -17.74 2.08 -6.15
CA LYS A 338 -18.49 1.97 -4.89
C LYS A 338 -18.65 3.31 -4.17
N GLN A 339 -17.67 4.21 -4.29
CA GLN A 339 -17.71 5.54 -3.69
C GLN A 339 -18.37 6.60 -4.58
N GLY A 340 -18.89 6.23 -5.75
CA GLY A 340 -19.56 7.15 -6.68
C GLY A 340 -18.60 8.09 -7.42
N ILE A 341 -17.31 7.77 -7.47
CA ILE A 341 -16.35 8.42 -8.37
C ILE A 341 -16.44 7.71 -9.73
N LEU A 342 -16.27 8.43 -10.83
CA LEU A 342 -16.17 7.86 -12.18
C LEU A 342 -14.73 7.38 -12.47
N PRO A 343 -14.43 6.07 -12.47
CA PRO A 343 -13.19 5.56 -13.05
C PRO A 343 -13.34 5.45 -14.57
N LEU A 344 -12.55 6.23 -15.28
CA LEU A 344 -12.56 6.31 -16.73
C LEU A 344 -11.18 5.95 -17.28
N THR A 345 -11.12 5.32 -18.43
CA THR A 345 -9.86 5.04 -19.13
C THR A 345 -9.83 5.76 -20.46
N PHE A 346 -8.68 6.28 -20.87
CA PHE A 346 -8.52 6.85 -22.21
C PHE A 346 -8.89 5.82 -23.29
N GLU A 347 -9.65 6.23 -24.30
CA GLU A 347 -9.86 5.39 -25.49
C GLU A 347 -8.57 5.25 -26.29
N ASP A 348 -7.88 6.37 -26.52
CA ASP A 348 -6.50 6.39 -26.99
C ASP A 348 -5.58 6.70 -25.80
N PRO A 349 -4.76 5.74 -25.33
CA PRO A 349 -3.86 5.98 -24.20
C PRO A 349 -2.96 7.21 -24.39
N SER A 350 -2.58 7.58 -25.62
CA SER A 350 -1.74 8.75 -25.89
C SER A 350 -2.39 10.08 -25.52
N ASP A 351 -3.72 10.11 -25.32
CA ASP A 351 -4.41 11.31 -24.84
C ASP A 351 -3.97 11.76 -23.45
N TYR A 352 -3.41 10.85 -22.66
CA TYR A 352 -2.74 11.19 -21.41
C TYR A 352 -1.69 12.30 -21.59
N ASP A 353 -0.93 12.28 -22.70
CA ASP A 353 0.18 13.21 -22.93
C ASP A 353 -0.31 14.63 -23.27
N ARG A 354 -1.58 14.76 -23.71
CA ARG A 354 -2.19 16.04 -24.14
C ARG A 354 -2.63 16.92 -22.96
N ILE A 355 -2.91 16.32 -21.80
CA ILE A 355 -3.43 17.03 -20.62
C ILE A 355 -2.33 17.83 -19.92
N ARG A 356 -2.54 19.13 -19.75
CA ARG A 356 -1.63 20.12 -19.14
C ARG A 356 -2.07 20.47 -17.72
N ALA A 357 -1.24 21.25 -17.02
CA ALA A 357 -1.45 21.57 -15.60
C ALA A 357 -2.63 22.53 -15.38
N ASP A 358 -2.78 23.48 -16.29
CA ASP A 358 -3.71 24.60 -16.34
C ASP A 358 -5.05 24.24 -17.00
N ASP A 359 -5.14 23.06 -17.63
CA ASP A 359 -6.36 22.61 -18.32
C ASP A 359 -7.60 22.56 -17.40
N ARG A 360 -8.76 22.82 -18.03
CA ARG A 360 -10.09 22.59 -17.46
C ARG A 360 -10.76 21.43 -18.16
N ILE A 361 -11.22 20.47 -17.37
CA ILE A 361 -11.78 19.21 -17.85
C ILE A 361 -13.29 19.20 -17.65
N SER A 362 -14.03 18.91 -18.72
CA SER A 362 -15.47 18.71 -18.67
C SER A 362 -15.87 17.32 -19.16
N LEU A 363 -16.66 16.59 -18.38
CA LEU A 363 -17.25 15.29 -18.73
C LEU A 363 -18.72 15.51 -19.09
N ILE A 364 -19.02 15.30 -20.37
CA ILE A 364 -20.30 15.67 -20.99
C ILE A 364 -21.16 14.44 -21.29
N GLY A 365 -22.47 14.57 -21.14
CA GLY A 365 -23.45 13.53 -21.44
C GLY A 365 -23.63 12.48 -20.35
N LEU A 366 -23.34 12.82 -19.08
CA LEU A 366 -23.42 11.90 -17.94
C LEU A 366 -24.87 11.40 -17.70
N ALA A 367 -25.89 12.18 -18.07
CA ALA A 367 -27.29 11.74 -18.03
C ALA A 367 -27.60 10.55 -18.94
N ASN A 368 -26.80 10.34 -19.99
CA ASN A 368 -26.94 9.24 -20.93
C ASN A 368 -25.91 8.12 -20.70
N LEU A 369 -25.30 8.07 -19.52
CA LEU A 369 -24.32 7.04 -19.17
C LEU A 369 -24.94 5.65 -19.22
N ILE A 370 -24.46 4.82 -20.16
CA ILE A 370 -24.89 3.43 -20.36
C ILE A 370 -23.67 2.52 -20.59
N PRO A 371 -23.76 1.21 -20.27
CA PRO A 371 -22.64 0.30 -20.46
C PRO A 371 -22.11 0.28 -21.90
N GLY A 372 -20.79 0.38 -22.06
CA GLY A 372 -20.10 0.27 -23.35
C GLY A 372 -20.03 1.58 -24.15
N GLN A 373 -20.80 2.61 -23.80
CA GLN A 373 -20.73 3.91 -24.45
C GLN A 373 -19.59 4.76 -23.84
N PRO A 374 -18.73 5.40 -24.67
CA PRO A 374 -17.75 6.35 -24.15
C PRO A 374 -18.39 7.58 -23.51
N VAL A 375 -17.72 8.13 -22.51
CA VAL A 375 -17.95 9.48 -21.98
C VAL A 375 -17.12 10.46 -22.78
N VAL A 376 -17.73 11.56 -23.21
CA VAL A 376 -17.01 12.63 -23.92
C VAL A 376 -16.31 13.52 -22.89
N CYS A 377 -15.01 13.70 -23.07
CA CYS A 377 -14.19 14.60 -22.27
C CYS A 377 -13.75 15.78 -23.14
N VAL A 378 -14.09 16.99 -22.71
CA VAL A 378 -13.60 18.24 -23.29
C VAL A 378 -12.42 18.71 -22.44
N VAL A 379 -11.29 18.94 -23.08
CA VAL A 379 -10.08 19.50 -22.49
C VAL A 379 -9.98 20.93 -23.02
N ALA A 380 -10.20 21.91 -22.14
CA ALA A 380 -10.04 23.33 -22.46
C ALA A 380 -8.67 23.80 -21.96
N HIS A 381 -7.84 24.26 -22.89
CA HIS A 381 -6.50 24.78 -22.63
C HIS A 381 -6.55 26.28 -22.32
N ASP A 382 -5.58 26.80 -21.55
CA ASP A 382 -5.51 28.23 -21.20
C ASP A 382 -5.26 29.14 -22.41
N ASP A 383 -4.67 28.58 -23.48
CA ASP A 383 -4.48 29.27 -24.77
C ASP A 383 -5.78 29.43 -25.60
N GLY A 384 -6.90 28.88 -25.10
CA GLY A 384 -8.21 28.93 -25.73
C GLY A 384 -8.48 27.79 -26.73
N GLU A 385 -7.55 26.85 -26.91
CA GLU A 385 -7.80 25.62 -27.66
C GLU A 385 -8.72 24.67 -26.86
N GLU A 386 -9.65 24.01 -27.56
CA GLU A 386 -10.49 22.97 -26.99
C GLU A 386 -10.32 21.67 -27.75
N GLU A 387 -10.01 20.61 -27.00
CA GLU A 387 -9.87 19.27 -27.53
C GLU A 387 -10.98 18.36 -27.01
N ARG A 388 -11.45 17.45 -27.86
CA ARG A 388 -12.43 16.42 -27.48
C ARG A 388 -11.79 15.05 -27.55
N ILE A 389 -11.81 14.34 -26.42
CA ILE A 389 -11.33 12.96 -26.30
C ILE A 389 -12.45 12.06 -25.77
N ASN A 390 -12.38 10.78 -26.08
CA ASN A 390 -13.32 9.78 -25.61
C ASN A 390 -12.72 8.99 -24.45
N LEU A 391 -13.51 8.78 -23.41
CA LEU A 391 -13.13 7.98 -22.26
C LEU A 391 -14.04 6.75 -22.13
N ARG A 392 -13.45 5.58 -21.94
CA ARG A 392 -14.15 4.31 -21.72
C ARG A 392 -14.42 4.08 -20.23
N HIS A 393 -15.42 3.27 -19.93
CA HIS A 393 -15.69 2.76 -18.59
C HIS A 393 -16.17 1.30 -18.66
N THR A 394 -16.04 0.57 -17.55
CA THR A 394 -16.51 -0.82 -17.45
C THR A 394 -17.73 -0.98 -16.54
N MET A 395 -18.37 0.15 -16.16
CA MET A 395 -19.57 0.12 -15.31
C MET A 395 -20.74 -0.61 -15.98
N ASN A 396 -21.33 -1.54 -15.24
CA ASN A 396 -22.60 -2.20 -15.59
C ASN A 396 -23.81 -1.37 -15.09
N PRO A 397 -25.06 -1.72 -15.44
CA PRO A 397 -26.23 -0.94 -15.04
C PRO A 397 -26.35 -0.70 -13.53
N GLY A 398 -26.06 -1.72 -12.70
CA GLY A 398 -26.12 -1.57 -11.24
C GLY A 398 -25.05 -0.62 -10.70
N GLN A 399 -23.84 -0.63 -11.28
CA GLN A 399 -22.76 0.29 -10.91
C GLN A 399 -23.05 1.74 -11.34
N ILE A 400 -23.78 1.93 -12.44
CA ILE A 400 -24.28 3.25 -12.84
C ILE A 400 -25.30 3.77 -11.82
N GLU A 401 -26.16 2.91 -11.29
CA GLU A 401 -27.08 3.30 -10.21
C GLU A 401 -26.36 3.63 -8.90
N TRP A 402 -25.19 3.02 -8.62
CA TRP A 402 -24.34 3.44 -7.50
C TRP A 402 -23.79 4.85 -7.69
N PHE A 403 -23.34 5.18 -8.90
CA PHE A 403 -22.89 6.53 -9.24
C PHE A 403 -24.03 7.55 -9.04
N LYS A 404 -25.22 7.29 -9.60
CA LYS A 404 -26.38 8.17 -9.46
C LYS A 404 -26.77 8.39 -7.99
N ALA A 405 -26.77 7.33 -7.19
CA ALA A 405 -27.07 7.42 -5.76
C ALA A 405 -25.97 8.11 -4.95
N GLY A 406 -24.80 8.38 -5.53
CA GLY A 406 -23.61 8.94 -4.88
C GLY A 406 -22.69 7.90 -4.24
N SER A 407 -23.18 6.68 -4.00
CA SER A 407 -22.38 5.49 -3.62
C SER A 407 -23.21 4.21 -3.72
N ALA A 408 -22.52 3.07 -3.67
CA ALA A 408 -23.15 1.77 -3.51
C ALA A 408 -23.92 1.64 -2.16
N MET A 409 -23.41 2.27 -1.09
CA MET A 409 -24.04 2.26 0.22
C MET A 409 -25.35 3.06 0.23
N ASN A 410 -25.36 4.23 -0.44
CA ASN A 410 -26.57 5.03 -0.62
C ASN A 410 -27.61 4.25 -1.43
N HIS A 411 -27.19 3.61 -2.52
CA HIS A 411 -28.08 2.78 -3.34
C HIS A 411 -28.69 1.62 -2.54
N MET A 412 -27.89 0.93 -1.72
CA MET A 412 -28.36 -0.12 -0.82
C MET A 412 -29.39 0.41 0.18
N LYS A 413 -29.15 1.58 0.79
CA LYS A 413 -30.09 2.21 1.71
C LYS A 413 -31.41 2.56 1.03
N ASN A 414 -31.33 3.13 -0.17
CA ASN A 414 -32.51 3.54 -0.95
C ASN A 414 -33.35 2.35 -1.42
N THR A 415 -32.75 1.16 -1.61
CA THR A 415 -33.44 -0.05 -2.07
C THR A 415 -33.93 -0.93 -0.92
N ALA A 416 -33.26 -0.93 0.24
CA ALA A 416 -33.66 -1.69 1.42
C ALA A 416 -34.81 -1.02 2.22
N GLY A 417 -35.03 0.29 2.02
CA GLY A 417 -36.13 1.04 2.63
C GLY A 417 -37.43 1.06 1.82
N GLY A 418 -37.54 0.22 0.77
CA GLY A 418 -38.72 0.07 -0.09
C GLY A 418 -39.60 -1.11 0.25
#